data_AF-A0A9E3IW48-F1
#
_entry.id   AF-A0A9E3IW48-F1
#
_cell.length_a   1.000
_cell.length_b   1.000
_cell.length_c   1.000
_cell.angle_alpha   90.00
_cell.angle_beta   90.00
_cell.angle_gamma   90.00
#
_symmetry.space_group_name_H-M   'P 1'
#
loop_
_entity.id
_entity.type
_entity.pdbx_description
1 polymer ?
#
loop_
_entity_poly.entity_id
_entity_poly.type
_entity_poly.pdbx_seq_one_letter_code
_entity_poly.pdbx_strand_id
1 'polypeptide(L)'
;MSMGGSDVRLVVELDILSGRPNPRWPLAAPQAAAWAERLAGAGRPIASGPAPAPALGYRGLIVQGAATRWRIFGGRVERAGRVHLDEGAERELLATMPPALRQQYGPALPRGLQ
;
A
#
# COMPACT_ATOMS: atom_id res chain seq x y z
N MET A 1 -8.43 13.26 -29.36
CA MET A 1 -9.52 12.43 -28.78
C MET A 1 -9.23 12.28 -27.30
N SER A 2 -9.88 13.09 -26.46
CA SER A 2 -9.71 13.03 -25.02
C SER A 2 -10.66 11.99 -24.45
N MET A 3 -10.16 10.81 -24.12
CA MET A 3 -10.87 9.93 -23.20
C MET A 3 -10.66 10.48 -21.80
N GLY A 4 -11.75 10.80 -21.12
CA GLY A 4 -11.74 11.20 -19.72
C GLY A 4 -11.09 10.11 -18.89
N GLY A 5 -9.84 10.32 -18.50
CA GLY A 5 -9.21 9.53 -17.45
C GLY A 5 -10.00 9.82 -16.19
N SER A 6 -10.80 8.86 -15.74
CA SER A 6 -11.35 8.86 -14.39
C SER A 6 -10.19 9.19 -13.46
N ASP A 7 -10.28 10.30 -12.72
CA ASP A 7 -9.27 10.69 -11.73
C ASP A 7 -9.19 9.57 -10.69
N VAL A 8 -8.26 8.63 -10.89
CA VAL A 8 -8.09 7.50 -10.00
C VAL A 8 -7.50 8.04 -8.72
N ARG A 9 -8.32 8.12 -7.69
CA ARG A 9 -7.89 8.55 -6.36
C ARG A 9 -7.58 7.34 -5.50
N LEU A 10 -6.31 7.19 -5.16
CA LEU A 10 -5.84 6.22 -4.19
C LEU A 10 -5.29 6.94 -2.96
N VAL A 11 -5.64 6.43 -1.79
CA VAL A 11 -5.09 6.87 -0.50
C VAL A 11 -4.33 5.72 0.11
N VAL A 12 -3.10 5.98 0.51
CA VAL A 12 -2.28 5.04 1.28
C VAL A 12 -2.47 5.36 2.76
N GLU A 13 -2.69 4.32 3.55
CA GLU A 13 -2.70 4.35 5.01
C GLU A 13 -1.54 3.49 5.52
N LEU A 14 -0.75 4.04 6.45
CA LEU A 14 0.26 3.26 7.18
C LEU A 14 -0.42 2.48 8.31
N ASP A 15 -0.52 1.16 8.18
CA ASP A 15 -1.03 0.29 9.26
C ASP A 15 0.07 0.11 10.30
N ILE A 16 0.00 0.89 11.38
CA ILE A 16 1.02 0.90 12.43
C ILE A 16 0.40 1.02 13.81
N LEU A 17 0.75 0.10 14.71
CA LEU A 17 0.32 0.19 16.10
C LEU A 17 1.23 1.16 16.86
N SER A 18 0.82 2.43 16.93
CA SER A 18 1.58 3.54 17.52
C SER A 18 0.88 4.27 18.67
N GLY A 19 -0.37 3.89 18.99
CA GLY A 19 -1.23 4.64 19.92
C GLY A 19 -1.83 5.93 19.35
N ARG A 20 -1.62 6.20 18.05
CA ARG A 20 -2.20 7.33 17.31
C ARG A 20 -3.03 6.82 16.13
N PRO A 21 -3.93 7.66 15.56
CA PRO A 21 -4.55 7.34 14.28
C PRO A 21 -3.51 7.05 13.20
N ASN A 22 -3.78 6.04 12.36
CA ASN A 22 -2.92 5.68 11.24
C ASN A 22 -2.80 6.86 10.26
N PRO A 23 -1.58 7.32 9.91
CA PRO A 23 -1.42 8.42 8.98
C PRO A 23 -1.79 7.98 7.57
N ARG A 24 -2.32 8.93 6.80
CA ARG A 24 -2.80 8.72 5.43
C ARG A 24 -2.26 9.78 4.49
N TRP A 25 -2.00 9.40 3.24
CA TRP A 25 -1.63 10.33 2.19
C TRP A 25 -2.21 9.89 0.84
N PRO A 26 -2.64 10.84 -0.01
CA PRO A 26 -3.07 10.51 -1.37
C PRO A 26 -1.84 10.19 -2.26
N LEU A 27 -2.03 9.30 -3.23
CA LEU A 27 -1.10 9.15 -4.34
C LEU A 27 -1.34 10.26 -5.38
N ALA A 28 -0.28 10.73 -6.02
CA ALA A 28 -0.40 11.65 -7.15
C ALA A 28 -1.09 10.96 -8.34
N ALA A 29 -1.87 11.68 -9.15
CA ALA A 29 -2.71 11.08 -10.19
C ALA A 29 -1.99 10.10 -11.14
N PRO A 30 -0.77 10.39 -11.67
CA PRO A 30 -0.04 9.44 -12.50
C PRO A 30 0.37 8.16 -11.74
N GLN A 31 0.75 8.31 -10.47
CA GLN A 31 1.11 7.18 -9.60
C GLN A 31 -0.13 6.35 -9.26
N ALA A 32 -1.26 7.01 -8.98
CA ALA A 32 -2.50 6.34 -8.65
C ALA A 32 -3.03 5.52 -9.84
N ALA A 33 -2.91 6.03 -11.07
CA ALA A 33 -3.24 5.29 -12.28
C ALA A 33 -2.33 4.05 -12.46
N ALA A 34 -1.01 4.23 -12.38
CA ALA A 34 -0.06 3.12 -12.49
C ALA A 34 -0.28 2.03 -11.42
N TRP A 35 -0.57 2.46 -10.18
CA TRP A 35 -0.92 1.54 -9.10
C TRP A 35 -2.23 0.81 -9.35
N ALA A 36 -3.26 1.50 -9.84
CA ALA A 36 -4.52 0.87 -10.17
C ALA A 36 -4.37 -0.16 -11.29
N GLU A 37 -3.57 0.11 -12.31
CA GLU A 37 -3.26 -0.83 -13.39
C GLU A 37 -2.51 -2.06 -12.87
N ARG A 38 -1.43 -1.85 -12.10
CA ARG A 38 -0.66 -2.95 -11.46
C ARG A 38 -1.54 -3.83 -10.59
N LEU A 39 -2.38 -3.21 -9.76
CA LEU A 39 -3.28 -3.90 -8.83
C LEU A 39 -4.46 -4.58 -9.53
N ALA A 40 -4.86 -4.11 -10.72
CA ALA A 40 -5.84 -4.77 -11.58
C ALA A 40 -5.23 -5.94 -12.37
N GLY A 41 -3.97 -5.81 -12.79
CA GLY A 41 -3.21 -6.80 -13.55
C GLY A 41 -2.49 -7.86 -12.70
N ALA A 42 -2.57 -7.78 -11.37
CA ALA A 42 -1.95 -8.75 -10.47
C ALA A 42 -2.38 -10.19 -10.85
N GLY A 43 -1.38 -10.99 -11.25
CA GLY A 43 -1.56 -12.27 -11.94
C GLY A 43 -2.20 -13.40 -11.12
N ARG A 44 -1.92 -14.66 -11.46
CA ARG A 44 -2.58 -15.82 -10.83
C ARG A 44 -2.38 -15.80 -9.29
N PRO A 45 -3.45 -15.86 -8.49
CA PRO A 45 -3.34 -15.89 -7.03
C PRO A 45 -2.55 -17.12 -6.61
N ILE A 46 -1.61 -16.92 -5.70
CA ILE A 46 -0.74 -17.97 -5.17
C ILE A 46 -1.35 -18.30 -3.82
N ALA A 47 -2.16 -19.36 -3.77
CA ALA A 47 -2.87 -19.71 -2.56
C ALA A 47 -1.87 -19.93 -1.41
N SER A 48 -1.90 -19.05 -0.42
CA SER A 48 -1.61 -19.25 1.00
C SER A 48 -1.99 -17.95 1.72
N GLY A 49 -2.58 -18.08 2.91
CA GLY A 49 -3.27 -17.01 3.63
C GLY A 49 -2.44 -15.75 3.92
N PRO A 50 -3.06 -14.72 4.54
CA PRO A 50 -2.41 -13.45 4.80
C PRO A 50 -1.07 -13.65 5.51
N ALA A 51 -0.04 -12.90 5.11
CA ALA A 51 1.19 -12.88 5.88
C ALA A 51 0.87 -12.38 7.29
N PRO A 52 1.30 -13.11 8.35
CA PRO A 52 1.03 -12.68 9.71
C PRO A 52 1.76 -11.36 9.96
N ALA A 53 0.99 -10.29 10.12
CA ALA A 53 1.53 -9.02 10.56
C ALA A 53 1.99 -9.13 12.03
N PRO A 54 3.06 -8.43 12.43
CA PRO A 54 3.48 -8.38 13.81
C PRO A 54 2.37 -7.90 14.74
N ALA A 55 2.41 -8.35 16.00
CA ALA A 55 1.46 -7.92 17.03
C ALA A 55 1.65 -6.43 17.42
N LEU A 56 2.85 -5.87 17.24
CA LEU A 56 3.21 -4.49 17.56
C LEU A 56 4.00 -3.85 16.42
N GLY A 57 3.92 -2.52 16.28
CA GLY A 57 4.71 -1.75 15.32
C GLY A 57 4.13 -1.73 13.91
N TYR A 58 5.00 -1.71 12.91
CA TYR A 58 4.64 -1.66 11.48
C TYR A 58 3.97 -2.95 11.02
N ARG A 59 2.82 -2.84 10.38
CA ARG A 59 1.98 -3.98 9.95
C ARG A 59 1.70 -3.99 8.45
N GLY A 60 2.36 -3.10 7.71
CA GLY A 60 2.19 -2.93 6.27
C GLY A 60 1.47 -1.64 5.91
N LEU A 61 0.88 -1.66 4.72
CA LEU A 61 0.14 -0.55 4.14
C LEU A 61 -1.24 -1.00 3.72
N ILE A 62 -2.17 -0.06 3.73
CA ILE A 62 -3.49 -0.23 3.13
C ILE A 62 -3.64 0.80 2.03
N VAL A 63 -3.91 0.35 0.81
CA VAL A 63 -4.28 1.24 -0.30
C VAL A 63 -5.79 1.19 -0.48
N GLN A 64 -6.43 2.35 -0.53
CA GLN A 64 -7.88 2.50 -0.65
C GLN A 64 -8.21 3.33 -1.89
N GLY A 65 -9.09 2.81 -2.74
CA GLY A 65 -9.76 3.54 -3.81
C GLY A 65 -11.27 3.54 -3.60
N ALA A 66 -12.03 4.05 -4.57
CA ALA A 66 -13.49 4.22 -4.45
C ALA A 66 -14.26 2.93 -4.12
N ALA A 67 -13.85 1.79 -4.68
CA ALA A 67 -14.51 0.49 -4.48
C ALA A 67 -13.52 -0.62 -4.13
N THR A 68 -12.28 -0.27 -3.78
CA THR A 68 -11.18 -1.21 -3.69
C THR A 68 -10.31 -0.95 -2.48
N ARG A 69 -9.89 -2.02 -1.82
CA ARG A 69 -8.99 -2.00 -0.68
C ARG A 69 -7.96 -3.10 -0.86
N TRP A 70 -6.70 -2.74 -0.72
CA TRP A 70 -5.57 -3.66 -0.78
C TRP A 70 -4.78 -3.58 0.51
N ARG A 71 -4.33 -4.72 1.02
CA ARG A 71 -3.34 -4.81 2.10
C ARG A 71 -2.01 -5.22 1.49
N ILE A 72 -0.95 -4.49 1.82
CA ILE A 72 0.40 -4.75 1.33
C ILE A 72 1.28 -5.02 2.54
N PHE A 73 1.81 -6.23 2.67
CA PHE A 73 2.67 -6.62 3.78
C PHE A 73 3.56 -7.82 3.42
N GLY A 74 4.86 -7.75 3.73
CA GLY A 74 5.81 -8.84 3.60
C GLY A 74 5.93 -9.37 2.16
N GLY A 75 5.99 -8.45 1.19
CA GLY A 75 6.10 -8.79 -0.24
C GLY A 75 4.83 -9.42 -0.83
N ARG A 76 3.68 -9.17 -0.21
CA ARG A 76 2.38 -9.67 -0.66
C ARG A 76 1.38 -8.53 -0.78
N VAL A 77 0.50 -8.65 -1.76
CA VAL A 77 -0.67 -7.79 -1.97
C VAL A 77 -1.91 -8.65 -1.82
N GLU A 78 -2.78 -8.29 -0.88
CA GLU A 78 -4.05 -8.96 -0.61
C GLU A 78 -5.23 -8.08 -1.02
N ARG A 79 -6.20 -8.67 -1.73
CA ARG A 79 -7.46 -8.03 -2.12
C ARG A 79 -8.58 -9.07 -2.15
N ALA A 80 -9.68 -8.81 -1.44
CA ALA A 80 -10.88 -9.67 -1.46
C ALA A 80 -10.55 -11.18 -1.26
N GLY A 81 -9.65 -11.48 -0.31
CA GLY A 81 -9.22 -12.85 0.00
C GLY A 81 -8.23 -13.47 -0.99
N ARG A 82 -7.83 -12.75 -2.05
CA ARG A 82 -6.79 -13.18 -3.00
C ARG A 82 -5.46 -12.56 -2.63
N VAL A 83 -4.39 -13.37 -2.68
CA VAL A 83 -3.02 -12.95 -2.39
C VAL A 83 -2.15 -13.11 -3.63
N HIS A 84 -1.35 -12.07 -3.90
CA HIS A 84 -0.35 -12.02 -4.97
C HIS A 84 1.01 -11.69 -4.37
N LEU A 85 2.09 -12.26 -4.92
CA LEU A 85 3.44 -11.83 -4.57
C LEU A 85 3.75 -10.54 -5.31
N ASP A 86 4.24 -9.58 -4.55
CA ASP A 86 4.74 -8.32 -5.04
C ASP A 86 5.74 -7.75 -4.02
N GLU A 87 7.00 -8.16 -4.18
CA GLU A 87 8.10 -7.81 -3.26
C GLU A 87 8.48 -6.33 -3.34
N GLY A 88 8.19 -5.66 -4.46
CA GLY A 88 8.48 -4.25 -4.68
C GLY A 88 7.41 -3.31 -4.11
N ALA A 89 6.17 -3.78 -4.03
CA ALA A 89 5.01 -2.93 -3.78
C ALA A 89 5.13 -2.07 -2.52
N GLU A 90 5.58 -2.69 -1.43
CA GLU A 90 5.65 -2.04 -0.13
C GLU A 90 6.67 -0.89 -0.11
N ARG A 91 7.88 -1.15 -0.64
CA ARG A 91 8.95 -0.16 -0.75
C ARG A 91 8.54 1.00 -1.65
N GLU A 92 7.91 0.69 -2.79
CA GLU A 92 7.46 1.71 -3.74
C GLU A 92 6.37 2.61 -3.15
N LEU A 93 5.40 2.07 -2.41
CA LEU A 93 4.41 2.88 -1.71
C LEU A 93 5.04 3.70 -0.58
N LEU A 94 5.93 3.12 0.21
CA LEU A 94 6.66 3.85 1.25
C LEU A 94 7.49 4.99 0.66
N ALA A 95 8.01 4.87 -0.57
CA ALA A 95 8.72 5.94 -1.27
C ALA A 95 7.84 7.18 -1.50
N THR A 96 6.52 6.99 -1.66
CA THR A 96 5.54 8.09 -1.81
C THR A 96 5.19 8.80 -0.51
N MET A 97 5.64 8.29 0.65
CA MET A 97 5.35 8.87 1.95
C MET A 97 5.84 10.33 2.03
N PRO A 98 4.98 11.28 2.45
CA PRO A 98 5.36 12.67 2.65
C PRO A 98 6.58 12.83 3.58
N PRO A 99 7.49 13.79 3.32
CA PRO A 99 8.70 13.98 4.13
C PRO A 99 8.43 14.13 5.64
N ALA A 100 7.39 14.86 6.03
CA ALA A 100 7.00 15.02 7.43
C ALA A 100 6.60 13.69 8.09
N LEU A 101 5.83 12.85 7.37
CA LEU A 101 5.47 11.51 7.85
C LEU A 101 6.70 10.60 7.88
N ARG A 102 7.59 10.69 6.89
CA ARG A 102 8.84 9.91 6.88
C ARG A 102 9.74 10.28 8.05
N GLN A 103 9.86 11.57 8.37
CA GLN A 103 10.62 12.03 9.55
C GLN A 103 10.01 11.49 10.85
N GLN A 104 8.68 11.49 10.96
CA GLN A 104 7.98 11.06 12.17
C GLN A 104 7.99 9.53 12.35
N TYR A 105 7.75 8.77 11.27
CA TYR A 105 7.52 7.32 11.35
C TYR A 105 8.68 6.47 10.85
N GLY A 106 9.68 7.06 10.18
CA GLY A 106 10.87 6.37 9.67
C GLY A 106 11.54 5.44 10.68
N PRO A 107 11.78 5.84 11.94
CA PRO A 107 12.37 4.97 12.95
C PRO A 107 11.58 3.69 13.26
N ALA A 108 10.27 3.67 12.96
CA ALA A 108 9.40 2.52 13.18
C ALA A 108 9.22 1.64 11.93
N LEU A 109 9.72 2.07 10.77
CA LEU A 109 9.69 1.28 9.54
C LEU A 109 10.79 0.21 9.54
N PRO A 110 10.56 -0.97 8.93
CA PRO A 110 11.60 -1.98 8.79
C PRO A 110 12.83 -1.44 8.05
N ARG A 111 14.04 -1.74 8.54
CA ARG A 111 15.31 -1.21 7.96
C ARG A 111 15.50 -1.51 6.47
N GLY A 112 14.96 -2.62 5.97
CA GLY A 112 15.03 -3.00 4.55
C GLY A 112 14.05 -2.26 3.64
N LEU A 113 13.20 -1.39 4.20
CA LEU A 113 12.16 -0.63 3.49
C LEU A 113 12.34 0.90 3.63
N GLN A 114 13.42 1.34 4.28
CA GLN A 114 13.78 2.75 4.45
C GLN A 114 14.56 3.28 3.25
#